data_AF-A0A7X8FBH7-F1
#
_entry.id   AF-A0A7X8FBH7-F1
#
_cell.length_a   1.000
_cell.length_b   1.000
_cell.length_c   1.000
_cell.angle_alpha   90.00
_cell.angle_beta   90.00
_cell.angle_gamma   90.00
#
_symmetry.space_group_name_H-M   'P 1'
#
loop_
_entity.id
_entity.type
_entity.pdbx_description
1 polymer ?
#
loop_
_entity_poly.entity_id
_entity_poly.type
_entity_poly.pdbx_seq_one_letter_code
_entity_poly.pdbx_strand_id
1 'polypeptide(L)'
;MVNLMRKAFFLGLGGVSLVREKAEEIVDELVAKKDIEPTEAKRVVKELIEKGEQEREALKGFIQKEISQWRSELGLVTRDEIKHLEERLKVLEERLQASEKPGEANP
;
A
#
# COMPACT_ATOMS: atom_id res chain seq x y z
N MET A 1 -19.15 7.71 12.88
CA MET A 1 -18.41 8.00 11.62
C MET A 1 -17.01 7.38 11.56
N VAL A 2 -16.12 7.64 12.54
CA VAL A 2 -14.74 7.07 12.56
C VAL A 2 -14.71 5.54 12.43
N ASN A 3 -15.67 4.84 13.04
CA ASN A 3 -15.76 3.37 12.97
C ASN A 3 -16.10 2.86 11.57
N LEU A 4 -16.88 3.62 10.78
CA LEU A 4 -17.23 3.28 9.40
C LEU A 4 -16.05 3.52 8.45
N MET A 5 -15.31 4.61 8.66
CA MET A 5 -14.05 4.89 7.93
C MET A 5 -13.00 3.82 8.18
N ARG A 6 -12.82 3.40 9.44
CA ARG A 6 -11.91 2.32 9.82
C ARG A 6 -12.33 0.99 9.19
N LYS A 7 -13.62 0.65 9.21
CA LYS A 7 -14.15 -0.54 8.53
C LYS A 7 -13.98 -0.47 7.02
N ALA A 8 -14.27 0.66 6.39
CA ALA A 8 -14.07 0.88 4.95
C ALA A 8 -12.58 0.78 4.57
N PHE A 9 -11.69 1.30 5.42
CA PHE A 9 -10.25 1.16 5.26
C PHE A 9 -9.79 -0.29 5.40
N PHE A 10 -10.28 -1.04 6.40
CA PHE A 10 -9.97 -2.48 6.54
C PHE A 10 -10.56 -3.32 5.41
N LEU A 11 -11.77 -3.01 4.93
CA LEU A 11 -12.37 -3.63 3.75
C LEU A 11 -11.54 -3.32 2.50
N GLY A 12 -11.12 -2.06 2.31
CA GLY A 12 -10.23 -1.63 1.24
C GLY A 12 -8.80 -2.20 1.34
N LEU A 13 -8.33 -2.51 2.55
CA LEU A 13 -7.05 -3.17 2.79
C LEU A 13 -7.11 -4.69 2.73
N GLY A 14 -8.29 -5.28 2.51
CA GLY A 14 -8.43 -6.71 2.29
C GLY A 14 -8.71 -7.44 3.60
N GLY A 15 -9.87 -7.18 4.19
CA GLY A 15 -10.43 -8.03 5.24
C GLY A 15 -10.75 -9.42 4.66
N VAL A 16 -9.72 -10.24 4.43
CA VAL A 16 -9.80 -11.57 3.80
C VAL A 16 -10.79 -12.46 4.55
N SER A 17 -10.87 -12.35 5.88
CA SER A 17 -11.80 -13.14 6.69
C SER A 17 -13.27 -12.91 6.30
N LEU A 18 -13.70 -11.66 6.10
CA LEU A 18 -15.09 -11.38 5.74
C LEU A 18 -15.42 -11.83 4.32
N VAL A 19 -14.46 -11.72 3.40
CA VAL A 19 -14.62 -12.19 2.02
C VAL A 19 -14.73 -13.70 1.97
N ARG A 20 -13.92 -14.42 2.77
CA ARG A 20 -13.95 -15.88 2.85
C ARG A 20 -15.25 -16.41 3.44
N GLU A 21 -15.70 -15.85 4.56
CA GLU A 21 -16.98 -16.23 5.18
C GLU A 21 -18.15 -16.03 4.21
N LYS A 22 -18.18 -14.87 3.52
CA LYS A 22 -19.24 -14.60 2.53
C LYS A 22 -19.15 -15.50 1.30
N ALA A 23 -17.94 -15.87 0.89
CA ALA A 23 -17.72 -16.81 -0.20
C ALA A 23 -18.24 -18.22 0.12
N GLU A 24 -17.99 -18.71 1.34
CA GLU A 24 -18.51 -20.01 1.81
C GLU A 24 -20.05 -20.01 1.85
N GLU A 25 -20.67 -18.93 2.33
CA GLU A 25 -22.13 -18.77 2.34
C GLU A 25 -22.74 -18.81 0.92
N ILE A 26 -22.08 -18.17 -0.06
CA ILE A 26 -22.52 -18.21 -1.47
C ILE A 26 -22.43 -19.63 -2.04
N VAL A 27 -21.38 -20.38 -1.71
CA VAL A 27 -21.26 -21.79 -2.12
C VAL A 27 -22.42 -22.61 -1.56
N ASP A 28 -22.72 -22.47 -0.28
CA ASP A 28 -23.80 -23.21 0.37
C ASP A 28 -25.17 -22.88 -0.23
N GLU A 29 -25.43 -21.61 -0.56
CA GLU A 29 -26.66 -21.18 -1.25
C GLU A 29 -26.81 -21.79 -2.65
N LEU A 30 -25.72 -21.84 -3.43
CA LEU A 30 -25.73 -22.39 -4.80
C LEU A 30 -25.97 -23.92 -4.79
N VAL A 31 -25.37 -24.61 -3.83
CA VAL A 31 -25.57 -26.06 -3.63
C VAL A 31 -26.96 -26.35 -3.12
N ALA A 32 -27.49 -25.57 -2.18
CA ALA A 32 -28.82 -25.76 -1.60
C ALA A 32 -29.94 -25.65 -2.64
N LYS A 33 -29.76 -24.81 -3.66
CA LYS A 33 -30.72 -24.67 -4.76
C LYS A 33 -30.68 -25.83 -5.76
N LYS A 34 -29.73 -26.78 -5.62
CA LYS A 34 -29.40 -27.83 -6.61
C LYS A 34 -29.03 -27.28 -7.99
N ASP A 35 -28.72 -25.99 -8.10
CA ASP A 35 -28.40 -25.34 -9.36
C ASP A 35 -27.00 -25.74 -9.86
N ILE A 36 -26.08 -26.06 -8.94
CA ILE A 36 -24.68 -26.36 -9.23
C ILE A 36 -24.15 -27.45 -8.28
N GLU A 37 -23.27 -28.32 -8.81
CA GLU A 37 -22.52 -29.32 -8.05
C GLU A 37 -21.58 -28.65 -7.02
N PRO A 38 -21.43 -29.16 -5.78
CA PRO A 38 -20.62 -28.50 -4.75
C PRO A 38 -19.16 -28.24 -5.14
N THR A 39 -18.61 -29.13 -5.97
CA THR A 39 -17.26 -29.02 -6.51
C THR A 39 -17.13 -27.84 -7.47
N GLU A 40 -18.13 -27.65 -8.33
CA GLU A 40 -18.19 -26.60 -9.32
C GLU A 40 -18.48 -25.23 -8.69
N ALA A 41 -19.36 -25.15 -7.69
CA ALA A 41 -19.63 -23.92 -6.95
C ALA A 41 -18.36 -23.37 -6.26
N LYS A 42 -17.58 -24.25 -5.63
CA LYS A 42 -16.29 -23.88 -5.02
C LYS A 42 -15.28 -23.39 -6.05
N ARG A 43 -15.23 -24.01 -7.23
CA ARG A 43 -14.34 -23.61 -8.32
C ARG A 43 -14.66 -22.19 -8.80
N VAL A 44 -15.93 -21.91 -9.09
CA VAL A 44 -16.38 -20.59 -9.57
C VAL A 44 -16.08 -19.49 -8.55
N VAL A 45 -16.37 -19.74 -7.27
CA VAL A 45 -16.11 -18.76 -6.21
C VAL A 45 -14.61 -18.52 -6.04
N LYS A 46 -13.79 -19.56 -6.12
CA LYS A 46 -12.33 -19.43 -6.07
C LYS A 46 -11.78 -18.60 -7.23
N GLU A 47 -12.24 -18.84 -8.46
CA GLU A 47 -11.86 -18.06 -9.64
C GLU A 47 -12.25 -16.58 -9.52
N LEU A 48 -13.43 -16.30 -8.95
CA LEU A 48 -13.88 -14.93 -8.69
C LEU A 48 -12.99 -14.22 -7.65
N ILE A 49 -12.58 -14.92 -6.59
CA ILE A 49 -11.65 -14.38 -5.59
C ILE A 49 -10.30 -14.09 -6.22
N GLU A 50 -9.72 -15.06 -6.94
CA GLU A 50 -8.41 -14.91 -7.59
C GLU A 50 -8.42 -13.74 -8.59
N LYS A 51 -9.47 -13.62 -9.41
CA LYS A 51 -9.62 -12.50 -10.34
C LYS A 51 -9.80 -11.17 -9.60
N GLY A 52 -10.56 -11.16 -8.50
CA GLY A 52 -10.72 -9.97 -7.66
C GLY A 52 -9.41 -9.51 -7.02
N GLU A 53 -8.55 -10.44 -6.61
CA GLU A 53 -7.22 -10.14 -6.08
C GLU A 53 -6.31 -9.50 -7.14
N GLN A 54 -6.33 -10.01 -8.37
CA GLN A 54 -5.57 -9.44 -9.49
C GLN A 54 -6.02 -8.02 -9.84
N GLU A 55 -7.33 -7.78 -9.95
CA GLU A 55 -7.89 -6.45 -10.23
C GLU A 55 -7.57 -5.45 -9.11
N ARG A 56 -7.62 -5.91 -7.85
CA ARG A 56 -7.26 -5.12 -6.69
C ARG A 56 -5.78 -4.73 -6.70
N GLU A 57 -4.89 -5.62 -7.11
CA GLU A 57 -3.46 -5.32 -7.24
C GLU A 57 -3.21 -4.30 -8.36
N ALA A 58 -3.87 -4.46 -9.52
CA ALA A 58 -3.82 -3.50 -10.61
C ALA A 58 -4.31 -2.11 -10.18
N LEU A 59 -5.44 -2.05 -9.45
CA LEU A 59 -5.97 -0.81 -8.89
C LEU A 59 -5.00 -0.17 -7.89
N LYS A 60 -4.38 -0.95 -7.01
CA LYS A 60 -3.37 -0.46 -6.06
C LYS A 60 -2.18 0.15 -6.82
N GLY A 61 -1.71 -0.51 -7.88
CA GLY A 61 -0.64 0.01 -8.74
C GLY A 61 -1.03 1.33 -9.42
N PHE A 62 -2.25 1.41 -9.94
CA PHE A 62 -2.78 2.63 -10.55
C PHE A 62 -2.82 3.80 -9.55
N ILE A 63 -3.36 3.58 -8.35
CA ILE A 63 -3.42 4.60 -7.29
C ILE A 63 -2.02 5.06 -6.89
N GLN A 64 -1.07 4.12 -6.70
CA GLN A 64 0.31 4.46 -6.36
C GLN A 64 0.97 5.31 -7.45
N LYS A 65 0.72 4.99 -8.73
CA LYS A 65 1.22 5.75 -9.86
C LYS A 65 0.66 7.17 -9.89
N GLU A 66 -0.66 7.32 -9.75
CA GLU A 66 -1.33 8.63 -9.68
C GLU A 66 -0.78 9.47 -8.52
N ILE A 67 -0.71 8.91 -7.32
CA ILE A 67 -0.13 9.63 -6.16
C ILE A 67 1.32 10.05 -6.45
N SER A 68 2.12 9.19 -7.10
CA SER A 68 3.48 9.53 -7.45
C SER A 68 3.57 10.66 -8.48
N GLN A 69 2.71 10.64 -9.49
CA GLN A 69 2.63 11.68 -10.50
C GLN A 69 2.23 13.02 -9.88
N TRP A 70 1.18 13.03 -9.05
CA TRP A 70 0.72 14.24 -8.37
C TRP A 70 1.78 14.81 -7.43
N ARG A 71 2.54 13.95 -6.73
CA ARG A 71 3.68 14.40 -5.91
C ARG A 71 4.73 15.11 -6.76
N SER A 72 5.05 14.55 -7.92
CA SER A 72 6.02 15.16 -8.84
C SER A 72 5.53 16.48 -9.42
N GLU A 73 4.27 16.55 -9.83
CA GLU A 73 3.69 17.76 -10.46
C GLU A 73 3.50 18.91 -9.45
N LEU A 74 3.11 18.58 -8.22
CA LEU A 74 2.90 19.57 -7.15
C LEU A 74 4.17 19.88 -6.35
N GLY A 75 5.30 19.23 -6.66
CA GLY A 75 6.56 19.39 -5.92
C GLY A 75 6.50 18.93 -4.47
N LEU A 76 5.62 17.96 -4.16
CA LEU A 76 5.47 17.43 -2.80
C LEU A 76 6.57 16.40 -2.50
N VAL A 77 7.47 16.75 -1.58
CA VAL A 77 8.50 15.86 -1.07
C VAL A 77 8.01 15.09 0.16
N THR A 78 8.50 13.87 0.33
CA THR A 78 8.24 13.04 1.50
C THR A 78 9.10 13.47 2.69
N ARG A 79 8.66 13.10 3.90
CA ARG A 79 9.46 13.34 5.11
C ARG A 79 10.81 12.63 5.08
N ASP A 80 10.89 11.47 4.45
CA ASP A 80 12.12 10.69 4.38
C ASP A 80 13.14 11.36 3.43
N GLU A 81 12.68 11.93 2.31
CA GLU A 81 13.52 12.72 1.42
C GLU A 81 14.09 13.96 2.13
N ILE A 82 13.29 14.64 2.95
CA ILE A 82 13.75 15.78 3.76
C ILE A 82 14.81 15.32 4.77
N LYS A 83 14.56 14.26 5.54
CA LYS A 83 15.53 13.73 6.52
C LYS A 83 16.86 13.36 5.87
N HIS A 84 16.81 12.72 4.71
CA HIS A 84 18.02 12.36 3.97
C HIS A 84 18.80 13.60 3.51
N LEU A 85 18.11 14.68 3.14
CA LEU A 85 18.77 15.97 2.86
C LEU A 85 19.37 16.60 4.12
N GLU A 86 18.68 16.57 5.26
CA GLU A 86 19.19 17.06 6.55
C GLU A 86 20.45 16.31 6.99
N GLU A 87 20.48 14.99 6.85
CA GLU A 87 21.67 14.16 7.16
C GLU A 87 22.86 14.51 6.26
N ARG A 88 22.61 14.65 4.96
CA ARG A 88 23.65 15.07 4.00
C ARG A 88 24.16 16.47 4.30
N LEU A 89 23.27 17.39 4.69
CA LEU A 89 23.63 18.74 5.07
C LEU A 89 24.54 18.73 6.30
N LYS A 90 24.17 17.98 7.34
CA LYS A 90 24.98 17.83 8.55
C LYS A 90 26.38 17.31 8.25
N VAL A 91 26.51 16.28 7.40
CA VAL A 91 27.82 15.74 6.99
C VAL A 91 28.67 16.80 6.25
N LEU A 92 28.04 17.61 5.40
CA LEU A 92 28.73 18.69 4.69
C LEU A 92 29.17 19.80 5.66
N GLU A 93 28.32 20.19 6.60
CA GLU A 93 28.63 21.18 7.64
C GLU A 93 29.81 20.72 8.51
N GLU A 94 29.83 19.46 8.94
CA GLU A 94 30.94 18.87 9.70
C GLU A 94 32.26 18.89 8.90
N ARG A 95 32.21 18.58 7.60
CA ARG A 95 33.39 18.61 6.72
C ARG A 95 33.91 20.03 6.50
N LEU A 96 33.04 21.02 6.34
CA LEU A 96 33.43 22.42 6.20
C LEU A 96 34.09 22.93 7.49
N GLN A 97 33.52 22.64 8.66
CA GLN A 97 34.13 23.00 9.94
C GLN A 97 35.49 22.33 10.16
N ALA A 98 35.66 21.08 9.72
CA ALA A 98 36.96 20.40 9.76
C ALA A 98 37.98 21.02 8.79
N SER A 99 37.52 21.59 7.68
CA SER A 99 38.35 22.20 6.64
C SER A 99 38.68 23.67 6.90
N GLU A 100 37.93 24.36 7.76
CA GLU A 100 38.23 25.74 8.23
C GLU A 100 39.23 25.76 9.42
N LYS A 101 39.38 24.64 10.15
CA LYS A 101 40.31 24.52 11.29
C LYS A 101 41.81 24.25 10.99
N PRO A 102 42.32 24.01 9.77
CA PRO A 102 43.75 23.88 9.51
C PRO A 102 44.32 25.18 8.90
N GLY A 103 44.45 26.24 9.71
CA GLY A 103 45.07 27.50 9.28
C GLY A 103 45.67 28.37 10.39
N GLU A 104 45.34 28.13 11.67
CA GLU A 104 45.77 29.00 12.78
C GLU A 104 46.98 28.47 13.57
N ALA A 105 47.77 27.59 12.96
CA ALA A 105 49.04 27.15 13.54
C ALA A 105 50.11 26.98 12.45
N ASN A 106 50.76 28.08 12.11
CA ASN A 106 52.19 28.01 11.76
C ASN A 106 52.88 29.25 12.35
N PRO A 107 54.05 29.08 13.01
CA PRO A 107 54.65 30.02 13.94
C PRO A 107 55.24 31.29 13.30
#